data_AF-U4QU15-F1
#
_entry.id   AF-U4QU15-F1
#
_cell.length_a   1.000
_cell.length_b   1.000
_cell.length_c   1.000
_cell.angle_alpha   90.00
_cell.angle_beta   90.00
_cell.angle_gamma   90.00
#
_symmetry.space_group_name_H-M   'P 1'
#
loop_
_entity.id
_entity.type
_entity.pdbx_description
1 polymer ?
#
loop_
_entity_poly.entity_id
_entity_poly.type
_entity_poly.pdbx_seq_one_letter_code
_entity_poly.pdbx_strand_id
1 'polypeptide(L)'
;MTQDHTNLSKEESITRTKRLKTNTAHARVRSDEPSRVPISSNDNKSPASSPSAEENLFEIPDWLDPKDWNDYIEYRKGIRAPMSPVAQRKAIDELDRLRSEGHDPSRVISQSIINEWKGLFPVKSSRNAQGGSGRPKTKTFAEIRTDNNKKAINDFLKKNGEPPLFEEEGEKKNVIEI
;
A
#
# COMPACT_ATOMS: atom_id res chain seq x y z
N MET A 1 -18.17 24.71 41.37
CA MET A 1 -18.41 25.15 39.98
C MET A 1 -18.60 23.92 39.11
N THR A 2 -19.70 23.93 38.40
CA THR A 2 -20.29 22.87 37.58
C THR A 2 -19.61 22.79 36.21
N GLN A 3 -19.31 21.56 35.78
CA GLN A 3 -19.35 20.99 34.42
C GLN A 3 -18.48 21.55 33.27
N ASP A 4 -18.10 20.57 32.45
CA ASP A 4 -18.02 20.58 30.99
C ASP A 4 -16.93 21.35 30.26
N HIS A 5 -15.94 20.57 29.80
CA HIS A 5 -15.45 20.72 28.43
C HIS A 5 -15.51 19.35 27.73
N THR A 6 -16.71 18.99 27.27
CA THR A 6 -16.88 18.18 26.08
C THR A 6 -16.34 18.96 24.88
N ASN A 7 -15.40 18.39 24.13
CA ASN A 7 -15.26 18.76 22.73
C ASN A 7 -14.83 17.54 21.90
N LEU A 8 -15.86 16.80 21.49
CA LEU A 8 -15.88 16.12 20.21
C LEU A 8 -15.87 17.20 19.12
N SER A 9 -14.81 17.24 18.31
CA SER A 9 -15.04 17.27 16.86
C SER A 9 -13.91 16.54 16.16
N LYS A 10 -14.23 15.32 15.73
CA LYS A 10 -13.55 14.63 14.64
C LYS A 10 -14.00 15.33 13.37
N GLU A 11 -13.27 16.34 12.93
CA GLU A 11 -13.47 16.89 11.58
C GLU A 11 -12.81 15.96 10.57
N GLU A 12 -13.67 15.14 9.98
CA GLU A 12 -13.47 14.38 8.77
C GLU A 12 -13.01 15.32 7.64
N SER A 13 -11.81 15.14 7.14
CA SER A 13 -11.36 15.76 5.89
C SER A 13 -10.76 14.70 4.98
N ILE A 14 -11.61 13.80 4.50
CA ILE A 14 -11.27 12.88 3.41
C ILE A 14 -11.94 13.39 2.13
N THR A 15 -11.09 13.96 1.27
CA THR A 15 -11.18 14.07 -0.20
C THR A 15 -12.49 13.67 -0.90
N ARG A 16 -13.13 14.64 -1.58
CA ARG A 16 -14.06 14.36 -2.69
C ARG A 16 -13.71 15.21 -3.92
N THR A 17 -12.69 14.77 -4.66
CA THR A 17 -12.49 15.18 -6.05
C THR A 17 -13.64 14.65 -6.91
N LYS A 18 -14.52 15.54 -7.38
CA LYS A 18 -15.56 15.22 -8.36
C LYS A 18 -14.87 15.02 -9.73
N ARG A 19 -14.69 13.77 -10.16
CA ARG A 19 -14.40 13.46 -11.58
C ARG A 19 -15.73 13.43 -12.33
N LEU A 20 -15.90 14.37 -13.26
CA LEU A 20 -16.97 14.40 -14.24
C LEU A 20 -16.89 13.13 -15.13
N LYS A 21 -18.00 12.42 -15.29
CA LYS A 21 -18.16 11.38 -16.32
C LYS A 21 -18.85 12.04 -17.51
N THR A 22 -18.14 12.22 -18.62
CA THR A 22 -18.75 12.61 -19.89
C THR A 22 -19.32 11.36 -20.56
N ASN A 23 -20.62 11.42 -20.82
CA ASN A 23 -21.37 10.46 -21.62
C ASN A 23 -20.97 10.65 -23.10
N THR A 24 -20.62 9.58 -23.78
CA THR A 24 -20.61 9.55 -25.25
C THR A 24 -21.27 8.25 -25.67
N ALA A 25 -22.54 8.39 -26.05
CA ALA A 25 -23.34 7.37 -26.66
C ALA A 25 -22.90 7.18 -28.12
N HIS A 26 -22.66 5.94 -28.52
CA HIS A 26 -22.83 5.54 -29.91
C HIS A 26 -23.75 4.33 -29.97
N ALA A 27 -25.00 4.61 -30.30
CA ALA A 27 -25.97 3.65 -30.78
C ALA A 27 -25.51 3.07 -32.13
N ARG A 28 -25.59 1.75 -32.29
CA ARG A 28 -25.80 1.11 -33.58
C ARG A 28 -26.77 -0.07 -33.42
N VAL A 29 -27.96 0.16 -33.97
CA VAL A 29 -29.01 -0.82 -34.28
C VAL A 29 -28.51 -1.76 -35.39
N ARG A 30 -28.87 -3.05 -35.32
CA ARG A 30 -29.22 -3.89 -36.47
C ARG A 30 -29.92 -5.17 -36.00
N SER A 31 -31.15 -5.32 -36.47
CA SER A 31 -32.07 -6.46 -36.35
C SER A 31 -31.63 -7.61 -37.27
N ASP A 32 -31.83 -8.86 -36.84
CA ASP A 32 -32.57 -9.93 -37.55
C ASP A 32 -32.49 -11.28 -36.79
N GLU A 33 -33.65 -11.96 -36.75
CA GLU A 33 -34.11 -13.20 -36.07
C GLU A 33 -33.41 -14.51 -36.53
N PRO A 34 -33.80 -15.77 -36.16
CA PRO A 34 -34.79 -16.27 -35.17
C PRO A 34 -34.32 -17.46 -34.26
N SER A 35 -35.18 -17.79 -33.29
CA SER A 35 -35.39 -19.14 -32.71
C SER A 35 -34.23 -19.86 -31.98
N ARG A 36 -34.29 -19.88 -30.65
CA ARG A 36 -33.83 -21.05 -29.88
C ARG A 36 -34.93 -21.47 -28.90
N VAL A 37 -35.47 -22.66 -29.19
CA VAL A 37 -36.53 -23.38 -28.48
C VAL A 37 -36.40 -23.39 -26.94
N PRO A 38 -37.53 -23.41 -26.19
CA PRO A 38 -37.53 -23.58 -24.76
C PRO A 38 -37.39 -25.07 -24.42
N ILE A 39 -36.30 -25.47 -23.78
CA ILE A 39 -36.17 -26.83 -23.26
C ILE A 39 -36.74 -26.85 -21.84
N SER A 40 -37.92 -27.45 -21.74
CA SER A 40 -38.63 -27.78 -20.51
C SER A 40 -37.88 -28.87 -19.72
N SER A 41 -37.79 -28.64 -18.41
CA SER A 41 -37.90 -29.57 -17.27
C SER A 41 -37.32 -30.98 -17.38
N ASN A 42 -36.42 -31.31 -16.44
CA ASN A 42 -36.61 -32.55 -15.70
C ASN A 42 -36.11 -32.40 -14.26
N ASP A 43 -37.07 -32.35 -13.34
CA ASP A 43 -36.89 -32.63 -11.93
C ASP A 43 -36.54 -34.11 -11.77
N ASN A 44 -35.46 -34.42 -11.06
CA ASN A 44 -35.36 -35.66 -10.29
C ASN A 44 -34.64 -35.38 -8.98
N LYS A 45 -35.40 -35.62 -7.91
CA LYS A 45 -35.12 -35.24 -6.54
C LYS A 45 -34.54 -36.42 -5.73
N SER A 46 -33.41 -36.14 -5.07
CA SER A 46 -32.96 -36.63 -3.75
C SER A 46 -32.43 -38.08 -3.55
N PRO A 47 -31.74 -38.39 -2.42
CA PRO A 47 -31.22 -37.51 -1.34
C PRO A 47 -29.77 -37.84 -0.84
N ALA A 48 -29.28 -36.96 0.05
CA ALA A 48 -28.35 -37.22 1.17
C ALA A 48 -26.83 -37.07 0.93
N SER A 49 -26.32 -35.85 1.19
CA SER A 49 -25.21 -35.62 2.14
C SER A 49 -24.98 -34.11 2.30
N SER A 50 -25.44 -33.56 3.44
CA SER A 50 -24.95 -32.36 4.14
C SER A 50 -24.90 -31.01 3.39
N PRO A 51 -25.78 -30.03 3.72
CA PRO A 51 -25.62 -28.65 3.29
C PRO A 51 -24.83 -27.88 4.35
N SER A 52 -23.52 -27.76 4.20
CA SER A 52 -22.79 -26.68 4.87
C SER A 52 -21.61 -26.25 4.01
N ALA A 53 -21.76 -25.04 3.48
CA ALA A 53 -20.75 -24.25 2.81
C ALA A 53 -20.20 -24.83 1.49
N GLU A 54 -20.93 -24.56 0.40
CA GLU A 54 -20.33 -24.35 -0.92
C GLU A 54 -19.42 -23.09 -0.83
N GLU A 55 -18.31 -23.23 -0.08
CA GLU A 55 -17.19 -22.30 -0.11
C GLU A 55 -16.64 -22.30 -1.55
N ASN A 56 -16.32 -21.11 -2.05
CA ASN A 56 -15.76 -20.95 -3.39
C ASN A 56 -14.59 -21.92 -3.55
N LEU A 57 -14.63 -22.77 -4.58
CA LEU A 57 -13.58 -23.70 -5.02
C LEU A 57 -12.31 -22.93 -5.43
N PHE A 58 -11.69 -22.25 -4.48
CA PHE A 58 -10.36 -21.69 -4.59
C PHE A 58 -9.43 -22.73 -3.99
N GLU A 59 -8.58 -23.33 -4.83
CA GLU A 59 -7.58 -24.31 -4.38
C GLU A 59 -6.60 -23.62 -3.42
N ILE A 60 -6.78 -23.86 -2.13
CA ILE A 60 -5.84 -23.43 -1.10
C ILE A 60 -4.60 -24.34 -1.24
N PRO A 61 -3.39 -23.78 -1.40
CA PRO A 61 -2.18 -24.60 -1.49
C PRO A 61 -1.87 -25.36 -0.20
N ASP A 62 -1.26 -26.54 -0.30
CA ASP A 62 -0.94 -27.41 0.85
C ASP A 62 -0.06 -26.76 1.93
N TRP A 63 0.72 -25.74 1.58
CA TRP A 63 1.59 -25.01 2.50
C TRP A 63 0.86 -23.95 3.34
N LEU A 64 -0.39 -23.62 2.99
CA LEU A 64 -1.20 -22.63 3.67
C LEU A 64 -2.24 -23.33 4.54
N ASP A 65 -2.24 -23.04 5.84
CA ASP A 65 -3.27 -23.58 6.74
C ASP A 65 -4.66 -23.07 6.30
N PRO A 66 -5.62 -23.97 5.97
CA PRO A 66 -6.97 -23.57 5.60
C PRO A 66 -7.67 -22.73 6.67
N LYS A 67 -7.35 -22.97 7.95
CA LYS A 67 -7.92 -22.22 9.06
C LYS A 67 -7.47 -20.76 9.03
N ASP A 68 -6.17 -20.51 8.90
CA ASP A 68 -5.63 -19.15 8.86
C ASP A 68 -6.16 -18.39 7.64
N TRP A 69 -6.28 -19.07 6.51
CA TRP A 69 -6.87 -18.50 5.31
C TRP A 69 -8.35 -18.12 5.52
N ASN A 70 -9.14 -19.00 6.14
CA ASN A 70 -10.53 -18.70 6.44
C ASN A 70 -10.66 -17.52 7.41
N ASP A 71 -9.85 -17.46 8.47
CA ASP A 71 -9.82 -16.34 9.41
C ASP A 71 -9.56 -15.00 8.68
N TYR A 72 -8.67 -15.00 7.68
CA TYR A 72 -8.42 -13.83 6.84
C TYR A 72 -9.61 -13.44 5.97
N ILE A 73 -10.29 -14.42 5.36
CA ILE A 73 -11.49 -14.20 4.54
C ILE A 73 -12.63 -13.63 5.40
N GLU A 74 -12.86 -14.20 6.58
CA GLU A 74 -13.84 -13.71 7.55
C GLU A 74 -13.54 -12.29 8.01
N TYR A 75 -12.28 -12.01 8.36
CA TYR A 75 -11.83 -10.66 8.69
C TYR A 75 -12.12 -9.66 7.57
N ARG A 76 -11.81 -10.01 6.31
CA ARG A 76 -12.09 -9.19 5.12
C ARG A 76 -13.58 -8.93 4.93
N LYS A 77 -14.45 -9.90 5.23
CA LYS A 77 -15.91 -9.72 5.26
C LYS A 77 -16.30 -8.75 6.38
N GLY A 78 -15.73 -8.90 7.57
CA GLY A 78 -15.96 -8.04 8.74
C GLY A 78 -15.66 -6.55 8.50
N ILE A 79 -14.54 -6.25 7.83
CA ILE A 79 -14.18 -4.87 7.45
C ILE A 79 -14.87 -4.37 6.17
N ARG A 80 -15.93 -5.06 5.71
CA ARG A 80 -16.72 -4.74 4.51
C ARG A 80 -15.87 -4.64 3.23
N ALA A 81 -14.81 -5.44 3.15
CA ALA A 81 -13.92 -5.52 1.99
C ALA A 81 -13.78 -6.97 1.50
N PRO A 82 -14.88 -7.67 1.16
CA PRO A 82 -14.82 -9.05 0.70
C PRO A 82 -13.93 -9.16 -0.54
N MET A 83 -13.14 -10.23 -0.62
CA MET A 83 -12.24 -10.46 -1.75
C MET A 83 -12.99 -11.13 -2.89
N SER A 84 -12.84 -10.59 -4.10
CA SER A 84 -13.24 -11.30 -5.32
C SER A 84 -12.32 -12.50 -5.56
N PRO A 85 -12.72 -13.50 -6.37
CA PRO A 85 -11.87 -14.65 -6.67
C PRO A 85 -10.49 -14.26 -7.24
N VAL A 86 -10.43 -13.21 -8.05
CA VAL A 86 -9.16 -12.69 -8.58
C VAL A 86 -8.29 -12.09 -7.48
N ALA A 87 -8.89 -11.43 -6.48
CA ALA A 87 -8.16 -10.87 -5.35
C ALA A 87 -7.65 -11.98 -4.41
N GLN A 88 -8.43 -13.05 -4.22
CA GLN A 88 -7.99 -14.23 -3.47
C GLN A 88 -6.75 -14.87 -4.12
N ARG A 89 -6.76 -15.07 -5.45
CA ARG A 89 -5.57 -15.54 -6.18
C ARG A 89 -4.34 -14.70 -5.92
N LYS A 90 -4.47 -13.38 -6.10
CA LYS A 90 -3.36 -12.44 -5.93
C LYS A 90 -2.85 -12.39 -4.49
N ALA A 91 -3.73 -12.60 -3.52
CA ALA A 91 -3.34 -12.69 -2.12
C ALA A 91 -2.55 -13.97 -1.84
N ILE A 92 -2.92 -15.11 -2.43
CA ILE A 92 -2.14 -16.36 -2.35
C ILE A 92 -0.78 -16.20 -3.05
N ASP A 93 -0.74 -15.59 -4.24
CA ASP A 93 0.52 -15.30 -4.95
C ASP A 93 1.46 -14.43 -4.09
N GLU A 94 0.91 -13.44 -3.38
CA GLU A 94 1.67 -12.59 -2.47
C GLU A 94 2.15 -13.35 -1.23
N LEU A 95 1.33 -14.25 -0.67
CA LEU A 95 1.78 -15.14 0.41
C LEU A 95 2.91 -16.06 -0.05
N ASP A 96 2.84 -16.59 -1.28
CA ASP A 96 3.91 -17.43 -1.81
C ASP A 96 5.20 -16.64 -2.03
N ARG A 97 5.10 -15.40 -2.52
CA ARG A 97 6.25 -14.48 -2.61
C ARG A 97 6.86 -14.25 -1.23
N LEU A 98 6.06 -13.91 -0.22
CA LEU A 98 6.53 -13.67 1.14
C LEU A 98 7.14 -14.93 1.77
N ARG A 99 6.54 -16.10 1.49
CA ARG A 99 7.07 -17.41 1.90
C ARG A 99 8.43 -17.69 1.29
N SER A 100 8.61 -17.39 0.00
CA SER A 100 9.90 -17.53 -0.69
C SER A 100 10.99 -16.61 -0.11
N GLU A 101 10.59 -15.49 0.50
CA GLU A 101 11.47 -14.57 1.24
C GLU A 101 11.76 -15.03 2.69
N GLY A 102 11.20 -16.17 3.11
CA GLY A 102 11.39 -16.75 4.43
C GLY A 102 10.38 -16.29 5.49
N HIS A 103 9.29 -15.64 5.09
CA HIS A 103 8.22 -15.29 6.01
C HIS A 103 7.21 -16.44 6.16
N ASP A 104 6.78 -16.67 7.39
CA ASP A 104 5.71 -17.63 7.69
C ASP A 104 4.34 -17.05 7.25
N PRO A 105 3.61 -17.67 6.30
CA PRO A 105 2.30 -17.20 5.83
C PRO A 105 1.29 -17.00 6.95
N SER A 106 1.25 -17.92 7.93
CA SER A 106 0.35 -17.85 9.09
C SER A 106 0.59 -16.60 9.92
N ARG A 107 1.87 -16.23 10.10
CA ARG A 107 2.26 -15.00 10.81
C ARG A 107 1.94 -13.74 10.02
N VAL A 108 2.10 -13.77 8.71
CA VAL A 108 1.73 -12.65 7.81
C VAL A 108 0.23 -12.36 7.91
N ILE A 109 -0.60 -13.42 7.84
CA ILE A 109 -2.05 -13.30 7.98
C ILE A 109 -2.41 -12.73 9.36
N SER A 110 -1.88 -13.35 10.43
CA SER A 110 -2.12 -12.91 11.81
C SER A 110 -1.76 -11.44 12.02
N GLN A 111 -0.59 -11.01 11.52
CA GLN A 111 -0.15 -9.62 11.58
C GLN A 111 -1.12 -8.66 10.87
N SER A 112 -1.63 -9.07 9.71
CA SER A 112 -2.55 -8.27 8.90
C SER A 112 -3.91 -8.11 9.58
N ILE A 113 -4.42 -9.18 10.21
CA ILE A 113 -5.66 -9.15 10.99
C ILE A 113 -5.49 -8.24 12.22
N ILE A 114 -4.42 -8.43 13.01
CA ILE A 114 -4.15 -7.64 14.23
C ILE A 114 -4.01 -6.15 13.92
N ASN A 115 -3.36 -5.80 12.81
CA ASN A 115 -3.16 -4.40 12.42
C ASN A 115 -4.34 -3.81 11.64
N GLU A 116 -5.39 -4.59 11.43
CA GLU A 116 -6.53 -4.24 10.59
C GLU A 116 -6.15 -3.81 9.15
N TRP A 117 -5.20 -4.53 8.55
CA TRP A 117 -4.75 -4.27 7.19
C TRP A 117 -5.49 -5.09 6.15
N LYS A 118 -5.82 -4.43 5.02
CA LYS A 118 -6.37 -5.09 3.83
C LYS A 118 -5.33 -5.88 3.03
N GLY A 119 -4.07 -5.50 3.12
CA GLY A 119 -2.98 -6.13 2.38
C GLY A 119 -2.18 -7.08 3.26
N LEU A 120 -1.46 -7.99 2.62
CA LEU A 120 -0.51 -8.89 3.25
C LEU A 120 0.89 -8.30 3.08
N PHE A 121 1.66 -8.25 4.17
CA PHE A 121 2.97 -7.59 4.20
C PHE A 121 4.00 -8.44 4.92
N PRO A 122 5.30 -8.27 4.60
CA PRO A 122 6.38 -8.92 5.33
C PRO A 122 6.24 -8.75 6.85
N VAL A 123 6.42 -9.84 7.60
CA VAL A 123 6.41 -9.78 9.07
C VAL A 123 7.56 -8.88 9.50
N LYS A 124 7.23 -7.80 10.23
CA LYS A 124 8.23 -6.88 10.77
C LYS A 124 9.08 -7.65 11.78
N SER A 125 10.28 -8.03 11.35
CA SER A 125 11.33 -8.42 12.28
C SER A 125 11.59 -7.23 13.20
N SER A 126 11.54 -7.43 14.52
CA SER A 126 11.91 -6.42 15.53
C SER A 126 13.32 -5.83 15.31
N ARG A 127 14.12 -6.45 14.42
CA ARG A 127 15.44 -5.99 13.98
C ARG A 127 15.45 -4.69 13.17
N ASN A 128 14.31 -4.16 12.72
CA ASN A 128 14.25 -2.93 11.92
C ASN A 128 13.83 -1.65 12.68
N ALA A 129 13.72 -1.68 14.01
CA ALA A 129 13.67 -0.45 14.81
C ALA A 129 15.00 0.35 14.76
N GLN A 130 16.07 -0.27 14.25
CA GLN A 130 17.36 0.37 13.93
C GLN A 130 17.47 0.79 12.45
N GLY A 131 16.38 0.75 11.69
CA GLY A 131 16.29 1.20 10.29
C GLY A 131 16.04 2.70 10.16
N GLY A 132 16.61 3.53 11.03
CA GLY A 132 16.82 4.93 10.70
C GLY A 132 17.86 4.96 9.58
N SER A 133 17.41 4.77 8.34
CA SER A 133 18.23 4.92 7.15
C SER A 133 19.06 6.18 7.33
N GLY A 134 20.38 6.03 7.37
CA GLY A 134 21.32 7.13 7.32
C GLY A 134 21.06 7.90 6.04
N ARG A 135 20.11 8.83 6.09
CA ARG A 135 19.98 9.88 5.10
C ARG A 135 21.34 10.58 5.16
N PRO A 136 22.14 10.59 4.07
CA PRO A 136 23.29 11.48 4.06
C PRO A 136 22.74 12.86 4.42
N LYS A 137 23.37 13.57 5.36
CA LYS A 137 22.98 14.94 5.69
C LYS A 137 23.25 15.81 4.47
N THR A 138 22.35 15.77 3.49
CA THR A 138 22.33 16.71 2.38
C THR A 138 22.06 18.07 3.00
N LYS A 139 22.86 19.06 2.61
CA LYS A 139 22.76 20.41 3.15
C LYS A 139 21.30 20.88 3.12
N THR A 140 20.82 21.40 4.24
CA THR A 140 19.46 21.92 4.31
C THR A 140 19.32 23.12 3.37
N PHE A 141 18.08 23.47 2.95
CA PHE A 141 17.87 24.66 2.11
C PHE A 141 18.36 25.96 2.79
N ALA A 142 18.40 26.00 4.12
CA ALA A 142 18.98 27.10 4.87
C ALA A 142 20.50 27.15 4.67
N GLU A 143 21.18 26.01 4.83
CA GLU A 143 22.63 25.89 4.60
C GLU A 143 23.00 26.25 3.15
N ILE A 144 22.26 25.77 2.15
CA ILE A 144 22.51 26.09 0.73
C ILE A 144 22.36 27.60 0.48
N ARG A 145 21.35 28.26 1.06
CA ARG A 145 21.18 29.71 0.92
C ARG A 145 22.31 30.49 1.57
N THR A 146 22.73 30.08 2.76
CA THR A 146 23.85 30.70 3.48
C THR A 146 25.15 30.55 2.69
N ASP A 147 25.43 29.36 2.14
CA ASP A 147 26.64 29.10 1.35
C ASP A 147 26.66 29.93 0.07
N ASN A 148 25.53 30.00 -0.65
CA ASN A 148 25.41 30.83 -1.85
C ASN A 148 25.60 32.33 -1.54
N ASN A 149 25.06 32.81 -0.42
CA ASN A 149 25.21 34.19 0.01
C ASN A 149 26.68 34.50 0.39
N LYS A 150 27.32 33.64 1.19
CA LYS A 150 28.75 33.77 1.54
C LYS A 150 29.63 33.83 0.31
N LYS A 151 29.39 32.95 -0.67
CA LYS A 151 30.13 32.94 -1.94
C LYS A 151 29.95 34.25 -2.71
N ALA A 152 28.71 34.72 -2.86
CA ALA A 152 28.42 35.97 -3.56
C ALA A 152 29.10 37.18 -2.90
N ILE A 153 29.17 37.22 -1.57
CA ILE A 153 29.87 38.26 -0.81
C ILE A 153 31.38 38.20 -1.09
N ASN A 154 31.99 37.02 -0.97
CA ASN A 154 33.41 36.85 -1.23
C ASN A 154 33.79 37.21 -2.68
N ASP A 155 32.98 36.80 -3.66
CA ASP A 155 33.19 37.14 -5.07
C ASP A 155 33.13 38.66 -5.31
N PHE A 156 32.22 39.36 -4.61
CA PHE A 156 32.12 40.82 -4.66
C PHE A 156 33.36 41.51 -4.07
N LEU A 157 33.83 41.07 -2.89
CA LEU A 157 35.02 41.60 -2.23
C LEU A 157 36.26 41.42 -3.12
N LYS A 158 36.43 40.22 -3.68
CA LYS A 158 37.54 39.89 -4.57
C LYS A 158 37.57 40.77 -5.82
N LYS A 159 36.41 41.09 -6.40
CA LYS A 159 36.31 42.00 -7.56
C LYS A 159 36.71 43.44 -7.22
N ASN A 160 36.50 43.86 -5.97
CA ASN A 160 36.88 45.19 -5.48
C ASN A 160 38.31 45.24 -4.91
N GLY A 161 39.07 44.14 -4.99
CA GLY A 161 40.43 44.06 -4.46
C GLY A 161 40.50 43.92 -2.93
N GLU A 162 39.37 43.61 -2.29
CA GLU A 162 39.28 43.38 -0.85
C GLU A 162 39.44 41.89 -0.52
N PRO A 163 40.08 41.55 0.62
CA PRO A 163 40.24 40.16 1.04
C PRO A 163 38.87 39.52 1.36
N PRO A 164 38.68 38.21 1.08
CA PRO A 164 37.43 37.53 1.36
C PRO A 164 37.16 37.50 2.87
N LEU A 165 35.91 37.71 3.25
CA LEU A 165 35.48 37.78 4.65
C LEU A 165 35.19 36.39 5.23
N PHE A 166 34.81 35.43 4.39
CA PHE A 166 34.51 34.06 4.79
C PHE A 166 35.53 33.09 4.20
N GLU A 167 36.04 32.16 5.01
CA GLU A 167 36.90 31.08 4.54
C GLU A 167 36.06 30.11 3.71
N GLU A 168 36.40 29.94 2.43
CA GLU A 168 35.88 28.80 1.67
C GLU A 168 36.51 27.56 2.27
N GLU A 169 35.72 26.74 2.99
CA GLU A 169 36.15 25.41 3.41
C GLU A 169 36.36 24.56 2.16
N GLY A 170 37.53 24.72 1.56
CA GLY A 170 38.06 23.84 0.53
C GLY A 170 38.22 22.47 1.17
N GLU A 171 37.45 21.52 0.65
CA GLU A 171 37.66 20.08 0.77
C GLU A 171 39.15 19.79 0.93
N LYS A 172 39.56 19.33 2.12
CA LYS A 172 40.91 18.80 2.32
C LYS A 172 41.04 17.64 1.34
N LYS A 173 41.69 17.89 0.20
CA LYS A 173 42.14 16.83 -0.69
C LYS A 173 43.01 15.92 0.16
N ASN A 174 42.50 14.74 0.44
CA ASN A 174 43.26 13.69 1.10
C ASN A 174 44.36 13.31 0.11
N VAL A 175 45.51 13.97 0.20
CA VAL A 175 46.72 13.59 -0.51
C VAL A 175 47.16 12.28 0.12
N ILE A 176 46.80 11.17 -0.53
CA ILE A 176 47.44 9.89 -0.29
C ILE A 176 48.77 9.98 -1.03
N GLU A 177 49.83 10.41 -0.35
CA GLU A 177 51.19 10.14 -0.81
C GLU A 177 51.44 8.63 -0.67
N ILE A 178 51.94 8.02 -1.73
CA ILE A 178 52.34 6.60 -1.83
C ILE A 178 53.86 6.54 -1.72
#